data_AF-A0A0D0EC74-F1
#
_entry.id   AF-A0A0D0EC74-F1
#
_cell.length_a   1.000
_cell.length_b   1.000
_cell.length_c   1.000
_cell.angle_alpha   90.00
_cell.angle_beta   90.00
_cell.angle_gamma   90.00
#
_symmetry.space_group_name_H-M   'P 1'
#
loop_
_entity.id
_entity.type
_entity.pdbx_description
1 polymer ?
#
loop_
_entity_poly.entity_id
_entity_poly.type
_entity_poly.pdbx_seq_one_letter_code
_entity_poly.pdbx_strand_id
1 'polypeptide(L)'
;MLIRLVSPFPHPTVLYGFSFPTVLPLPHLNPNATTPAAWASQLHLLTSILELKHPESIHMFDRAVGLVARAQEVCLDIPQKEITVSFVDGRGVKIAMNPDCVRMLLGVVDDVKACSEPEGHRNSLEGGACAGIASSSEDLPSRDSPTRSQKLGKHKRQRSLLFSLISSLVPRSLSCPSPPPPSPNAPTPPPPAPLPPIPCITDHMSSSPISSQRTRFSSAHTGPSIIRQRVRATLVDAWRLHVISALPPHHIPPAGYIEWTLIAMAVKVRAEIQSMTAARSHRSKFNHRAAAGNKHRRTQTEGRNAIDFGNRSESQEQRWRPPSPFPSQMDVADADDQVVYLRREQGKGTLIS
;
A
#
# COMPACT_ATOMS: atom_id res chain seq x y z
N MET A 1 -1.18 -2.80 -5.43
CA MET A 1 -0.02 -2.00 -5.86
C MET A 1 0.59 -2.57 -7.12
N LEU A 2 0.88 -1.75 -8.12
CA LEU A 2 1.62 -2.12 -9.34
C LEU A 2 2.99 -1.44 -9.33
N ILE A 3 4.08 -2.20 -9.45
CA ILE A 3 5.40 -1.65 -9.73
C ILE A 3 5.63 -1.70 -11.25
N ARG A 4 5.95 -0.55 -11.81
CA ARG A 4 6.24 -0.34 -13.24
C ARG A 4 7.68 0.12 -13.39
N LEU A 5 8.49 -0.60 -14.16
CA LEU A 5 9.86 -0.22 -14.49
C LEU A 5 9.93 0.29 -15.93
N VAL A 6 10.26 1.57 -16.10
CA VAL A 6 10.49 2.19 -17.41
C VAL A 6 11.96 2.05 -17.76
N SER A 7 12.24 1.30 -18.82
CA SER A 7 13.59 1.04 -19.33
C SER A 7 14.12 2.25 -20.11
N PRO A 8 15.44 2.52 -20.11
CA PRO A 8 16.04 3.58 -20.92
C PRO A 8 16.05 3.29 -22.43
N PHE A 9 15.79 2.05 -22.83
CA PHE A 9 15.76 1.59 -24.22
C PHE A 9 14.32 1.22 -24.63
N PRO A 10 14.02 1.02 -25.93
CA PRO A 10 12.70 0.56 -26.40
C PRO A 10 12.41 -0.91 -26.04
N HIS A 11 12.76 -1.31 -24.83
CA HIS A 11 12.44 -2.60 -24.23
C HIS A 11 11.05 -2.54 -23.59
N PRO A 12 10.36 -3.69 -23.49
CA PRO A 12 9.06 -3.75 -22.84
C PRO A 12 9.16 -3.26 -21.39
N THR A 13 8.19 -2.45 -20.97
CA THR A 13 8.02 -2.04 -19.59
C THR A 13 7.80 -3.27 -18.70
N VAL A 14 8.58 -3.39 -17.62
CA VAL A 14 8.39 -4.49 -16.67
C VAL A 14 7.28 -4.13 -15.70
N LEU A 15 6.27 -4.99 -15.62
CA LEU A 15 5.13 -4.83 -14.72
C LEU A 15 5.17 -5.92 -13.65
N TYR A 16 5.10 -5.51 -12.39
CA TYR A 16 5.02 -6.43 -11.26
C TYR A 16 3.90 -6.02 -10.29
N GLY A 17 2.87 -6.86 -10.19
CA GLY A 17 1.72 -6.62 -9.32
C GLY A 17 1.92 -7.21 -7.93
N PHE A 18 1.60 -6.43 -6.90
CA PHE A 18 1.32 -6.91 -5.56
C PHE A 18 -0.19 -6.82 -5.32
N SER A 19 -0.79 -7.98 -5.16
CA SER A 19 -2.17 -8.13 -4.73
C SER A 19 -2.17 -8.82 -3.37
N PHE A 20 -2.91 -8.23 -2.43
CA PHE A 20 -3.35 -8.99 -1.29
C PHE A 20 -4.56 -9.83 -1.69
N PRO A 21 -4.73 -11.04 -1.15
CA PRO A 21 -5.96 -11.79 -1.33
C PRO A 21 -7.14 -10.89 -0.93
N THR A 22 -7.93 -10.47 -1.92
CA THR A 22 -9.07 -9.56 -1.72
C THR A 22 -10.23 -10.26 -1.02
N VAL A 23 -10.10 -11.56 -0.74
CA VAL A 23 -11.04 -12.33 0.07
C VAL A 23 -10.85 -11.93 1.52
N LEU A 24 -11.24 -10.70 1.80
CA LEU A 24 -11.61 -10.31 3.12
C LEU A 24 -12.62 -11.33 3.66
N PRO A 25 -12.55 -11.63 4.95
CA PRO A 25 -13.68 -12.17 5.68
C PRO A 25 -14.76 -11.08 5.81
N LEU A 26 -15.21 -10.50 4.69
CA LEU A 26 -16.40 -9.67 4.69
C LEU A 26 -17.52 -10.62 5.09
N PRO A 27 -18.26 -10.34 6.17
CA PRO A 27 -19.30 -11.23 6.68
C PRO A 27 -20.32 -11.64 5.61
N HIS A 28 -20.49 -10.80 4.58
CA HIS A 28 -21.34 -11.04 3.42
C HIS A 28 -20.81 -12.11 2.44
N LEU A 29 -19.49 -12.31 2.36
CA LEU A 29 -18.85 -13.27 1.44
C LEU A 29 -18.45 -14.57 2.13
N ASN A 30 -18.09 -14.50 3.41
CA ASN A 30 -17.80 -15.69 4.21
C ASN A 30 -18.28 -15.45 5.66
N PRO A 31 -19.51 -15.88 6.01
CA PRO A 31 -20.06 -15.65 7.35
C PRO A 31 -19.27 -16.34 8.46
N ASN A 32 -18.43 -17.33 8.12
CA ASN A 32 -17.59 -18.05 9.08
C ASN A 32 -16.24 -17.38 9.33
N ALA A 33 -15.88 -16.38 8.55
CA ALA A 33 -14.57 -15.79 8.63
C ALA A 33 -14.61 -14.62 9.61
N THR A 34 -13.92 -14.78 10.75
CA THR A 34 -13.89 -13.80 11.82
C THR A 34 -12.90 -12.69 11.49
N THR A 35 -13.38 -11.44 11.42
CA THR A 35 -12.48 -10.28 11.35
C THR A 35 -11.76 -10.11 12.71
N PRO A 36 -10.43 -9.95 12.74
CA PRO A 36 -9.71 -9.65 13.97
C PRO A 36 -10.32 -8.45 14.71
N ALA A 37 -10.53 -8.59 16.02
CA ALA A 37 -11.23 -7.58 16.83
C ALA A 37 -10.61 -6.17 16.71
N ALA A 38 -9.28 -6.08 16.65
CA ALA A 38 -8.58 -4.81 16.47
C ALA A 38 -8.98 -4.08 15.17
N TRP A 39 -9.12 -4.83 14.06
CA TRP A 39 -9.56 -4.27 12.79
C TRP A 39 -11.04 -3.92 12.80
N ALA A 40 -11.87 -4.74 13.44
CA ALA A 40 -13.30 -4.44 13.60
C ALA A 40 -13.50 -3.12 14.34
N SER A 41 -12.76 -2.87 15.43
CA SER A 41 -12.80 -1.62 16.18
C SER A 41 -12.35 -0.42 15.35
N GLN A 42 -11.24 -0.56 14.60
CA GLN A 42 -10.75 0.50 13.71
C GLN A 42 -11.74 0.81 12.58
N LEU A 43 -12.34 -0.24 12.00
CA LEU A 43 -13.34 -0.10 10.97
C LEU A 43 -14.60 0.58 11.50
N HIS A 44 -15.10 0.16 12.67
CA HIS A 44 -16.25 0.76 13.31
C HIS A 44 -16.04 2.26 13.61
N LEU A 45 -14.87 2.62 14.15
CA LEU A 45 -14.47 4.01 14.35
C LEU A 45 -14.49 4.78 13.02
N LEU A 46 -13.90 4.19 11.97
CA LEU A 46 -13.79 4.83 10.67
C LEU A 46 -15.16 5.06 10.01
N THR A 47 -16.04 4.05 10.00
CA THR A 47 -17.31 4.11 9.25
C THR A 47 -18.46 4.68 10.07
N SER A 48 -18.54 4.33 11.36
CA SER A 48 -19.74 4.61 12.17
C SER A 48 -19.60 5.89 12.99
N ILE A 49 -18.37 6.22 13.40
CA ILE A 49 -18.11 7.41 14.22
C ILE A 49 -17.63 8.57 13.34
N LEU A 50 -16.68 8.30 12.43
CA LEU A 50 -16.08 9.34 11.59
C LEU A 50 -16.74 9.48 10.21
N GLU A 51 -17.68 8.58 9.85
CA GLU A 51 -18.39 8.58 8.56
C GLU A 51 -17.45 8.59 7.33
N LEU A 52 -16.27 7.98 7.46
CA LEU A 52 -15.26 7.94 6.41
C LEU A 52 -15.53 6.82 5.40
N LYS A 53 -14.97 6.98 4.20
CA LYS A 53 -15.04 5.96 3.14
C LYS A 53 -14.47 4.63 3.63
N HIS A 54 -15.23 3.56 3.44
CA HIS A 54 -14.79 2.19 3.73
C HIS A 54 -13.48 1.84 2.98
N PRO A 55 -12.45 1.28 3.64
CA PRO A 55 -11.22 0.86 3.00
C PRO A 55 -11.46 -0.31 2.05
N GLU A 56 -10.75 -0.35 0.93
CA GLU A 56 -10.85 -1.46 -0.05
C GLU A 56 -10.24 -2.77 0.48
N SER A 57 -9.40 -2.70 1.52
CA SER A 57 -8.75 -3.85 2.12
C SER A 57 -8.42 -3.62 3.59
N ILE A 58 -8.57 -4.66 4.43
CA ILE A 58 -8.09 -4.69 5.83
C ILE A 58 -6.61 -4.39 5.96
N HIS A 59 -5.82 -4.72 4.94
CA HIS A 59 -4.38 -4.53 4.98
C HIS A 59 -4.00 -3.05 5.07
N MET A 60 -4.92 -2.12 4.74
CA MET A 60 -4.72 -0.70 4.96
C MET A 60 -4.49 -0.36 6.43
N PHE A 61 -5.08 -1.12 7.36
CA PHE A 61 -4.92 -0.93 8.80
C PHE A 61 -3.63 -1.54 9.36
N ASP A 62 -2.97 -2.41 8.60
CA ASP A 62 -1.75 -3.08 9.05
C ASP A 62 -0.54 -2.13 8.94
N ARG A 63 0.27 -2.06 9.99
CA ARG A 63 1.44 -1.17 10.01
C ARG A 63 2.53 -1.60 9.03
N ALA A 64 2.73 -2.91 8.84
CA ALA A 64 3.77 -3.47 8.00
C ALA A 64 3.39 -3.44 6.52
N VAL A 65 2.13 -3.75 6.19
CA VAL A 65 1.67 -3.84 4.79
C VAL A 65 0.76 -2.70 4.34
N GLY A 66 0.31 -1.85 5.25
CA GLY A 66 -0.64 -0.78 4.94
C GLY A 66 -0.11 0.28 3.99
N LEU A 67 1.20 0.52 3.95
CA LEU A 67 1.77 1.40 2.92
C LEU A 67 1.64 0.78 1.52
N VAL A 68 1.89 -0.52 1.38
CA VAL A 68 1.72 -1.25 0.11
C VAL A 68 0.24 -1.32 -0.28
N ALA A 69 -0.67 -1.46 0.68
CA ALA A 69 -2.11 -1.44 0.43
C ALA A 69 -2.63 -0.06 -0.02
N ARG A 70 -2.00 1.03 0.45
CA ARG A 70 -2.33 2.42 0.07
C ARG A 70 -1.68 2.86 -1.25
N ALA A 71 -0.55 2.28 -1.62
CA ALA A 71 0.14 2.56 -2.87
C ALA A 71 -0.57 1.86 -4.04
N GLN A 72 -1.04 2.65 -5.01
CA GLN A 72 -1.71 2.15 -6.19
C GLN A 72 -0.69 1.75 -7.26
N GLU A 73 0.18 2.69 -7.67
CA GLU A 73 1.23 2.48 -8.68
C GLU A 73 2.55 3.06 -8.20
N VAL A 74 3.65 2.38 -8.52
CA VAL A 74 5.03 2.82 -8.30
C VAL A 74 5.74 2.73 -9.64
N CYS A 75 5.96 3.88 -10.27
CA CYS A 75 6.70 4.00 -11.53
C CYS A 75 8.16 4.33 -11.25
N LEU A 76 9.04 3.40 -11.57
CA LEU A 76 10.49 3.53 -11.51
C LEU A 76 10.99 3.93 -12.90
N ASP A 77 11.20 5.22 -13.11
CA ASP A 77 11.65 5.78 -14.40
C ASP A 77 13.18 5.93 -14.41
N ILE A 78 13.86 4.97 -15.05
CA ILE A 78 15.33 4.97 -15.17
C ILE A 78 15.83 6.15 -16.01
N PRO A 79 15.31 6.42 -17.24
CA PRO A 79 15.83 7.52 -18.05
C PRO A 79 15.64 8.90 -17.40
N GLN A 80 14.50 9.14 -16.74
CA GLN A 80 14.28 10.39 -16.01
C GLN A 80 14.95 10.42 -14.63
N LYS A 81 15.43 9.26 -14.13
CA LYS A 81 15.93 9.07 -12.76
C LYS A 81 14.92 9.56 -11.73
N GLU A 82 13.65 9.26 -11.96
CA GLU A 82 12.54 9.68 -11.12
C GLU A 82 11.72 8.45 -10.67
N ILE A 83 11.25 8.49 -9.43
CA ILE A 83 10.29 7.53 -8.87
C ILE A 83 8.98 8.29 -8.69
N THR A 84 7.91 7.83 -9.33
CA THR A 84 6.56 8.34 -9.10
C THR A 84 5.75 7.32 -8.33
N VAL A 85 5.17 7.70 -7.18
CA VAL A 85 4.25 6.87 -6.42
C VAL A 85 2.87 7.51 -6.46
N SER A 86 1.86 6.77 -6.89
CA SER A 86 0.45 7.15 -6.80
C SER A 86 -0.24 6.36 -5.71
N PHE A 87 -1.15 7.02 -4.99
CA PHE A 87 -1.89 6.44 -3.88
C PHE A 87 -3.38 6.30 -4.22
N VAL A 88 -4.09 5.44 -3.51
CA VAL A 88 -5.51 5.14 -3.74
C VAL A 88 -6.47 6.34 -3.52
N ASP A 89 -6.01 7.42 -2.89
CA ASP A 89 -6.76 8.68 -2.78
C ASP A 89 -6.47 9.68 -3.92
N GLY A 90 -5.68 9.27 -4.92
CA GLY A 90 -5.29 10.10 -6.05
C GLY A 90 -4.12 11.05 -5.77
N ARG A 91 -3.57 11.07 -4.54
CA ARG A 91 -2.33 11.80 -4.28
C ARG A 91 -1.17 11.11 -5.00
N GLY A 92 -0.20 11.91 -5.43
CA GLY A 92 1.03 11.42 -6.06
C GLY A 92 2.25 12.12 -5.49
N VAL A 93 3.38 11.42 -5.48
CA VAL A 93 4.68 11.98 -5.09
C VAL A 93 5.74 11.58 -6.10
N LYS A 94 6.59 12.54 -6.45
CA LYS A 94 7.75 12.38 -7.32
C LYS A 94 9.00 12.50 -6.47
N ILE A 95 9.92 11.56 -6.63
CA ILE A 95 11.12 11.42 -5.84
C ILE A 95 12.30 11.22 -6.79
N ALA A 96 13.39 11.95 -6.59
CA ALA A 96 14.62 11.72 -7.35
C ALA A 96 15.23 10.37 -6.98
N MET A 97 15.62 9.59 -7.98
CA MET A 97 16.20 8.26 -7.80
C MET A 97 17.66 8.37 -7.38
N ASN A 98 18.03 7.71 -6.27
CA ASN A 98 19.43 7.60 -5.85
C ASN A 98 20.24 6.78 -6.90
N PRO A 99 21.50 7.15 -7.20
CA PRO A 99 22.41 6.39 -8.07
C PRO A 99 22.49 4.88 -7.79
N ASP A 100 22.40 4.45 -6.53
CA ASP A 100 22.43 3.03 -6.17
C ASP A 100 21.15 2.30 -6.60
N CYS A 101 20.00 2.97 -6.50
CA CYS A 101 18.73 2.46 -7.02
C CYS A 101 18.78 2.32 -8.54
N VAL A 102 19.31 3.33 -9.24
CA VAL A 102 19.52 3.28 -10.70
C VAL A 102 20.37 2.07 -11.08
N ARG A 103 21.51 1.87 -10.41
CA ARG A 103 22.43 0.74 -10.67
C ARG A 103 21.76 -0.60 -10.44
N MET A 104 20.96 -0.72 -9.39
CA MET A 104 20.21 -1.93 -9.08
C MET A 104 19.15 -2.24 -10.15
N LEU A 105 18.41 -1.22 -10.61
CA LEU A 105 17.37 -1.37 -11.61
C LEU A 105 17.93 -1.60 -13.03
N LEU A 106 19.10 -1.07 -13.36
CA LEU A 106 19.80 -1.42 -14.60
C LEU A 106 20.12 -2.92 -14.66
N GLY A 107 20.48 -3.53 -13.53
CA GLY A 107 20.65 -5.00 -13.47
C GLY A 107 19.36 -5.76 -13.80
N VAL A 108 18.19 -5.23 -13.44
CA VAL A 108 16.89 -5.80 -13.84
C VAL A 108 16.67 -5.66 -15.34
N VAL A 109 17.07 -4.53 -15.94
CA VAL A 109 16.97 -4.34 -17.40
C VAL A 109 17.88 -5.32 -18.14
N ASP A 110 19.10 -5.53 -17.66
CA ASP A 110 20.03 -6.50 -18.24
C ASP A 110 19.48 -7.93 -18.15
N ASP A 111 18.88 -8.28 -17.01
CA ASP A 111 18.22 -9.56 -16.78
C ASP A 111 17.06 -9.81 -17.76
N VAL A 112 16.21 -8.80 -17.95
CA VAL A 112 15.07 -8.88 -18.87
C VAL A 112 15.55 -8.97 -20.31
N LYS A 113 16.61 -8.22 -20.67
CA LYS A 113 17.22 -8.28 -21.99
C LYS A 113 17.78 -9.67 -22.27
N ALA A 114 18.51 -10.26 -21.32
CA ALA A 114 19.03 -11.62 -21.44
C ALA A 114 17.93 -12.69 -21.62
N CYS A 115 16.74 -12.45 -21.07
CA CYS A 115 15.57 -13.31 -21.27
C CYS A 115 14.82 -13.07 -22.59
N SER A 116 14.92 -11.87 -23.18
CA SER A 116 14.19 -11.53 -24.41
C SER A 116 14.92 -11.94 -25.69
N GLU A 117 16.23 -12.14 -25.63
CA GLU A 117 17.00 -12.61 -26.78
C GLU A 117 16.50 -14.01 -27.18
N PRO A 118 15.97 -14.18 -28.41
CA PRO A 118 15.38 -15.43 -28.83
C PRO A 118 16.43 -16.54 -28.78
N GLU A 119 16.10 -17.65 -28.12
CA GLU A 119 16.91 -18.87 -27.97
C GLU A 119 17.32 -19.52 -29.32
N GLY A 120 16.96 -18.92 -30.46
CA GLY A 120 17.00 -19.44 -31.82
C GLY A 120 18.40 -19.75 -32.38
N HIS A 121 19.47 -19.58 -31.62
CA HIS A 121 20.81 -20.05 -32.02
C HIS A 121 21.43 -21.07 -31.07
N ARG A 122 20.84 -21.33 -29.88
CA ARG A 122 21.40 -22.31 -28.94
C ARG A 122 21.00 -23.74 -29.24
N ASN A 123 19.80 -23.97 -29.77
CA ASN A 123 19.33 -25.31 -30.08
C ASN A 123 20.03 -25.94 -31.30
N SER A 124 20.74 -25.16 -32.13
CA SER A 124 21.39 -25.68 -33.33
C SER A 124 22.76 -26.33 -33.06
N LEU A 125 23.39 -26.08 -31.91
CA LEU A 125 24.74 -26.59 -31.59
C LEU A 125 24.74 -27.72 -30.56
N GLU A 126 23.75 -27.80 -29.67
CA GLU A 126 23.66 -28.91 -28.70
C GLU A 126 22.93 -30.16 -29.24
N GLY A 127 22.19 -30.05 -30.34
CA GLY A 127 21.58 -31.19 -31.02
C GLY A 127 22.58 -32.11 -31.77
N GLY A 128 23.83 -31.67 -31.97
CA GLY A 128 24.82 -32.38 -32.79
C GLY A 128 25.77 -33.32 -32.03
N ALA A 129 25.86 -33.23 -30.70
CA ALA A 129 26.91 -33.92 -29.94
C ALA A 129 26.53 -35.33 -29.43
N CYS A 130 25.25 -35.74 -29.54
CA CYS A 130 24.80 -37.07 -29.11
C CYS A 130 24.27 -37.96 -30.26
N ALA A 131 24.28 -37.49 -31.50
CA ALA A 131 23.83 -38.25 -32.67
C ALA A 131 24.97 -39.03 -33.38
N GLY A 132 26.11 -39.22 -32.71
CA GLY A 132 27.35 -39.72 -33.31
C GLY A 132 27.94 -40.99 -32.70
N ILE A 133 27.13 -41.93 -32.18
CA ILE A 133 27.59 -43.32 -31.91
C ILE A 133 26.44 -44.30 -32.18
N ALA A 134 25.97 -44.37 -33.41
CA ALA A 134 25.22 -45.52 -33.91
C ALA A 134 25.30 -45.57 -35.44
N SER A 135 26.50 -45.81 -35.96
CA SER A 135 26.69 -46.29 -37.32
C SER A 135 27.69 -47.44 -37.30
N SER A 136 27.15 -48.66 -37.25
CA SER A 136 27.61 -49.83 -37.99
C SER A 136 26.88 -51.09 -37.50
N SER A 137 25.79 -51.45 -38.18
CA SER A 137 25.48 -52.84 -38.52
C SER A 137 24.38 -52.82 -39.57
N GLU A 138 24.74 -53.26 -40.77
CA GLU A 138 23.85 -53.50 -41.90
C GLU A 138 22.84 -54.63 -41.61
N ASP A 139 21.75 -54.54 -42.39
CA ASP A 139 20.85 -55.59 -42.87
C ASP A 139 19.91 -56.35 -41.93
N LEU A 140 18.59 -56.13 -42.13
CA LEU A 140 17.65 -57.09 -42.76
C LEU A 140 16.21 -56.52 -42.80
N PRO A 141 15.37 -56.86 -43.80
CA PRO A 141 13.98 -56.40 -43.89
C PRO A 141 12.98 -57.45 -43.35
N SER A 142 12.13 -57.07 -42.39
CA SER A 142 10.85 -57.72 -42.09
C SER A 142 10.07 -56.89 -41.08
N ARG A 143 8.89 -56.37 -41.46
CA ARG A 143 7.57 -57.03 -41.45
C ARG A 143 6.81 -56.71 -40.15
N ASP A 144 5.58 -56.26 -40.36
CA ASP A 144 4.58 -55.76 -39.42
C ASP A 144 4.54 -56.44 -38.04
N SER A 145 4.46 -55.62 -36.98
CA SER A 145 3.36 -55.71 -35.97
C SER A 145 3.49 -54.67 -34.84
N PRO A 146 2.37 -54.25 -34.22
CA PRO A 146 2.34 -53.33 -33.07
C PRO A 146 2.25 -54.11 -31.75
N THR A 147 2.99 -53.74 -30.70
CA THR A 147 2.54 -53.83 -29.29
C THR A 147 3.59 -53.42 -28.25
N ARG A 148 3.06 -52.88 -27.14
CA ARG A 148 3.55 -52.97 -25.74
C ARG A 148 4.62 -51.98 -25.24
N SER A 149 4.09 -50.97 -24.55
CA SER A 149 4.36 -50.63 -23.14
C SER A 149 5.49 -51.37 -22.41
N GLN A 150 6.33 -50.59 -21.69
CA GLN A 150 7.07 -50.84 -20.43
C GLN A 150 8.27 -49.84 -20.38
N LYS A 151 8.81 -49.31 -19.28
CA LYS A 151 8.63 -49.48 -17.84
C LYS A 151 9.28 -48.29 -17.11
N LEU A 152 8.71 -47.98 -15.95
CA LEU A 152 9.21 -47.20 -14.82
C LEU A 152 10.75 -47.12 -14.67
N GLY A 153 11.29 -45.90 -14.69
CA GLY A 153 12.58 -45.55 -14.10
C GLY A 153 12.38 -44.68 -12.85
N LYS A 154 12.37 -45.30 -11.67
CA LYS A 154 12.30 -44.62 -10.36
C LYS A 154 13.67 -44.05 -9.99
N HIS A 155 13.80 -42.72 -9.88
CA HIS A 155 14.83 -42.12 -9.03
C HIS A 155 14.27 -40.92 -8.26
N LYS A 156 13.51 -41.20 -7.21
CA LYS A 156 13.01 -40.22 -6.24
C LYS A 156 14.12 -39.89 -5.23
N ARG A 157 15.11 -39.09 -5.63
CA ARG A 157 16.01 -38.42 -4.65
C ARG A 157 15.25 -37.24 -4.05
N GLN A 158 14.38 -37.57 -3.12
CA GLN A 158 13.65 -36.64 -2.27
C GLN A 158 14.68 -35.95 -1.36
N ARG A 159 15.23 -34.80 -1.79
CA ARG A 159 15.99 -33.93 -0.88
C ARG A 159 15.01 -33.43 0.18
N SER A 160 15.32 -33.73 1.43
CA SER A 160 14.47 -33.57 2.60
C SER A 160 14.08 -32.10 2.82
N LEU A 161 12.83 -31.76 2.46
CA LEU A 161 12.18 -30.49 2.77
C LEU A 161 12.05 -30.26 4.30
N LEU A 162 12.18 -31.33 5.09
CA LEU A 162 12.13 -31.30 6.56
C LEU A 162 13.22 -30.43 7.19
N PHE A 163 14.40 -30.29 6.60
CA PHE A 163 15.45 -29.42 7.19
C PHE A 163 15.17 -27.93 6.96
N SER A 164 14.36 -27.58 5.96
CA SER A 164 13.99 -26.18 5.69
C SER A 164 12.82 -25.68 6.55
N LEU A 165 12.05 -26.58 7.15
CA LEU A 165 10.93 -26.23 8.04
C LEU A 165 11.38 -26.00 9.50
N ILE A 166 12.42 -26.70 9.95
CA ILE A 166 12.91 -26.55 11.33
C ILE A 166 13.63 -25.19 11.50
N SER A 167 14.16 -24.60 10.42
CA SER A 167 14.77 -23.27 10.45
C SER A 167 13.78 -22.10 10.54
N SER A 168 12.46 -22.30 10.34
CA SER A 168 11.46 -21.23 10.49
C SER A 168 10.73 -21.25 11.84
N LEU A 169 11.07 -22.20 12.73
CA LEU A 169 10.43 -22.38 14.04
C LEU A 169 11.40 -22.02 15.18
N VAL A 170 12.15 -20.93 15.04
CA VAL A 170 12.75 -20.24 16.19
C VAL A 170 11.86 -19.04 16.54
N PRO A 171 10.85 -19.20 17.41
CA PRO A 171 10.16 -18.07 18.01
C PRO A 171 11.11 -17.42 19.03
N ARG A 172 11.88 -16.42 18.58
CA ARG A 172 12.52 -15.48 19.50
C ARG A 172 11.51 -14.39 19.86
N SER A 173 10.87 -14.60 21.01
CA SER A 173 10.57 -13.55 21.99
C SER A 173 9.53 -12.49 21.59
N LEU A 174 8.25 -12.86 21.54
CA LEU A 174 7.15 -11.91 21.70
C LEU A 174 6.21 -12.40 22.80
N SER A 175 6.48 -11.96 24.04
CA SER A 175 5.49 -11.58 25.07
C SER A 175 6.16 -11.67 26.45
N CYS A 176 6.87 -10.63 26.86
CA CYS A 176 7.02 -10.40 28.29
C CYS A 176 5.65 -9.88 28.77
N PRO A 177 4.91 -10.59 29.64
CA PRO A 177 3.68 -10.05 30.20
C PRO A 177 4.01 -8.75 30.94
N SER A 178 3.19 -7.72 30.74
CA SER A 178 3.30 -6.48 31.52
C SER A 178 3.26 -6.86 33.01
N PRO A 179 4.23 -6.41 33.82
CA PRO A 179 4.23 -6.71 35.24
C PRO A 179 2.95 -6.15 35.87
N PRO A 180 2.32 -6.89 36.80
CA PRO A 180 1.14 -6.40 37.50
C PRO A 180 1.45 -5.08 38.22
N PRO A 181 0.46 -4.17 38.36
CA PRO A 181 0.65 -2.93 39.10
C PRO A 181 1.15 -3.25 40.53
N PRO A 182 2.14 -2.50 41.05
CA PRO A 182 2.70 -2.76 42.35
C PRO A 182 1.61 -2.67 43.41
N SER A 183 1.42 -3.77 44.16
CA SER A 183 0.53 -3.78 45.31
C SER A 183 1.06 -2.79 46.37
N PRO A 184 0.23 -1.89 46.92
CA PRO A 184 0.66 -0.82 47.81
C PRO A 184 1.29 -1.28 49.13
N ASN A 185 1.23 -2.58 49.44
CA ASN A 185 1.75 -3.15 50.70
C ASN A 185 2.92 -4.13 50.50
N ALA A 186 3.53 -4.20 49.31
CA ALA A 186 4.71 -5.04 49.11
C ALA A 186 5.95 -4.36 49.73
N PRO A 187 6.68 -5.02 50.65
CA PRO A 187 7.93 -4.49 51.18
C PRO A 187 8.93 -4.27 50.04
N THR A 188 9.53 -3.09 50.01
CA THR A 188 10.52 -2.67 49.02
C THR A 188 11.59 -3.77 48.88
N PRO A 189 11.79 -4.35 47.68
CA PRO A 189 12.83 -5.34 47.51
C PRO A 189 14.19 -4.72 47.82
N PRO A 190 15.11 -5.45 48.47
CA PRO A 190 16.45 -4.96 48.72
C PRO A 190 17.12 -4.55 47.39
N PRO A 191 17.96 -3.51 47.40
CA PRO A 191 18.64 -3.05 46.19
C PRO A 191 19.37 -4.23 45.54
N PRO A 192 19.23 -4.41 44.20
CA PRO A 192 19.89 -5.50 43.51
C PRO A 192 21.39 -5.41 43.76
N ALA A 193 21.99 -6.53 44.18
CA ALA A 193 23.43 -6.63 44.37
C ALA A 193 24.15 -6.14 43.10
N PRO A 194 25.27 -5.40 43.24
CA PRO A 194 26.01 -4.90 42.09
C PRO A 194 26.36 -6.09 41.18
N LEU A 195 25.82 -6.04 39.96
CA LEU A 195 26.11 -7.04 38.94
C LEU A 195 27.64 -7.13 38.78
N PRO A 196 28.20 -8.34 38.61
CA PRO A 196 29.62 -8.48 38.29
C PRO A 196 29.93 -7.60 37.08
N PRO A 197 31.14 -6.98 37.01
CA PRO A 197 31.52 -6.13 35.90
C PRO A 197 31.29 -6.90 34.60
N ILE A 198 30.29 -6.45 33.84
CA ILE A 198 30.03 -6.97 32.51
C ILE A 198 31.37 -6.83 31.77
N PRO A 199 31.97 -7.93 31.28
CA PRO A 199 33.22 -7.83 30.57
C PRO A 199 33.03 -6.78 29.49
N CYS A 200 33.87 -5.74 29.49
CA CYS A 200 33.90 -4.73 28.44
C CYS A 200 33.92 -5.50 27.12
N ILE A 201 32.77 -5.55 26.46
CA ILE A 201 32.69 -5.84 25.05
C ILE A 201 33.35 -4.61 24.46
N THR A 202 34.66 -4.71 24.32
CA THR A 202 35.41 -3.81 23.47
C THR A 202 34.65 -3.84 22.16
N ASP A 203 34.08 -2.68 21.81
CA ASP A 203 33.61 -2.36 20.48
C ASP A 203 34.80 -2.45 19.52
N HIS A 204 35.29 -3.67 19.28
CA HIS A 204 35.82 -4.03 17.99
C HIS A 204 34.61 -4.09 17.06
N MET A 205 34.10 -2.90 16.73
CA MET A 205 33.52 -2.55 15.44
C MET A 205 34.60 -2.73 14.35
N SER A 206 35.30 -3.86 14.35
CA SER A 206 35.75 -4.46 13.11
C SER A 206 34.46 -4.92 12.44
N SER A 207 33.84 -3.95 11.78
CA SER A 207 32.96 -4.17 10.66
C SER A 207 33.70 -5.16 9.76
N SER A 208 33.47 -6.45 10.02
CA SER A 208 33.69 -7.46 9.01
C SER A 208 33.00 -6.88 7.80
N PRO A 209 33.72 -6.53 6.72
CA PRO A 209 33.07 -5.98 5.56
C PRO A 209 31.98 -7.00 5.26
N ILE A 210 30.73 -6.54 5.30
CA ILE A 210 29.61 -7.28 4.75
C ILE A 210 30.00 -7.36 3.29
N SER A 211 30.83 -8.37 3.00
CA SER A 211 31.22 -8.78 1.69
C SER A 211 29.86 -9.07 1.12
N SER A 212 29.43 -8.12 0.30
CA SER A 212 28.30 -8.27 -0.57
C SER A 212 28.71 -9.40 -1.48
N GLN A 213 28.60 -10.63 -0.96
CA GLN A 213 28.52 -11.85 -1.71
C GLN A 213 27.21 -11.71 -2.47
N ARG A 214 27.23 -10.82 -3.48
CA ARG A 214 26.62 -11.04 -4.76
C ARG A 214 27.12 -12.42 -5.14
N THR A 215 26.39 -13.43 -4.70
CA THR A 215 26.46 -14.78 -5.21
C THR A 215 26.33 -14.61 -6.71
N ARG A 216 27.49 -14.59 -7.37
CA ARG A 216 27.58 -14.57 -8.83
C ARG A 216 27.09 -15.96 -9.23
N PHE A 217 25.76 -16.12 -9.26
CA PHE A 217 25.14 -17.31 -9.81
C PHE A 217 25.68 -17.42 -11.23
N SER A 218 26.49 -18.46 -11.46
CA SER A 218 27.14 -18.69 -12.74
C SER A 218 26.07 -18.72 -13.84
N SER A 219 26.15 -17.72 -14.72
CA SER A 219 25.13 -17.32 -15.70
C SER A 219 24.73 -18.43 -16.69
N ALA A 220 25.54 -19.49 -16.81
CA ALA A 220 25.46 -20.44 -17.92
C ALA A 220 24.14 -21.23 -18.02
N HIS A 221 23.41 -21.43 -16.91
CA HIS A 221 22.18 -22.25 -16.93
C HIS A 221 21.02 -21.66 -16.11
N THR A 222 20.96 -20.33 -16.01
CA THR A 222 19.87 -19.68 -15.28
C THR A 222 18.59 -19.73 -16.10
N GLY A 223 17.71 -20.69 -15.79
CA GLY A 223 16.40 -20.78 -16.45
C GLY A 223 15.55 -19.50 -16.26
N PRO A 224 14.61 -19.21 -17.17
CA PRO A 224 13.82 -17.97 -17.17
C PRO A 224 13.03 -17.75 -15.87
N SER A 225 12.65 -18.83 -15.16
CA SER A 225 12.00 -18.74 -13.86
C SER A 225 12.89 -18.08 -12.79
N ILE A 226 14.19 -18.40 -12.78
CA ILE A 226 15.13 -17.86 -11.80
C ILE A 226 15.36 -16.38 -12.07
N ILE A 227 15.46 -15.99 -13.35
CA ILE A 227 15.60 -14.59 -13.75
C ILE A 227 14.36 -13.79 -13.33
N ARG A 228 13.16 -14.30 -13.61
CA ARG A 228 11.90 -13.67 -13.15
C ARG A 228 11.85 -13.51 -11.62
N GLN A 229 12.29 -14.53 -10.87
CA GLN A 229 12.34 -14.45 -9.41
C GLN A 229 13.34 -13.40 -8.93
N ARG A 230 14.53 -13.31 -9.55
CA ARG A 230 15.53 -12.28 -9.25
C ARG A 230 14.97 -10.89 -9.52
N VAL A 231 14.40 -10.67 -10.70
CA VAL A 231 13.74 -9.39 -11.07
C VAL A 231 12.70 -9.00 -10.04
N ARG A 232 11.82 -9.92 -9.64
CA ARG A 232 10.80 -9.64 -8.60
C ARG A 232 11.43 -9.25 -7.27
N ALA A 233 12.42 -10.01 -6.80
CA ALA A 233 13.12 -9.71 -5.56
C ALA A 233 13.77 -8.32 -5.61
N THR A 234 14.45 -7.99 -6.70
CA THR A 234 15.10 -6.70 -6.88
C THR A 234 14.11 -5.53 -6.94
N LEU A 235 12.94 -5.70 -7.57
CA LEU A 235 11.90 -4.67 -7.56
C LEU A 235 11.30 -4.48 -6.16
N VAL A 236 11.12 -5.55 -5.39
CA VAL A 236 10.68 -5.48 -3.99
C VAL A 236 11.72 -4.76 -3.14
N ASP A 237 13.00 -5.07 -3.33
CA ASP A 237 14.10 -4.44 -2.60
C ASP A 237 14.23 -2.96 -2.98
N ALA A 238 14.04 -2.60 -4.25
CA ALA A 238 13.98 -1.21 -4.70
C ALA A 238 12.88 -0.43 -3.99
N TRP A 239 11.67 -1.01 -3.90
CA TRP A 239 10.58 -0.44 -3.14
C TRP A 239 10.95 -0.23 -1.67
N ARG A 240 11.48 -1.25 -1.00
CA ARG A 240 11.78 -1.20 0.45
C ARG A 240 12.92 -0.23 0.79
N LEU A 241 14.01 -0.28 0.04
CA LEU A 241 15.24 0.43 0.37
C LEU A 241 15.26 1.86 -0.13
N HIS A 242 14.63 2.14 -1.27
CA HIS A 242 14.73 3.45 -1.92
C HIS A 242 13.41 4.20 -2.00
N VAL A 243 12.27 3.52 -2.12
CA VAL A 243 10.98 4.22 -2.19
C VAL A 243 10.47 4.54 -0.80
N ILE A 244 10.36 3.55 0.09
CA ILE A 244 9.84 3.77 1.46
C ILE A 244 10.70 4.78 2.23
N SER A 245 12.02 4.68 2.12
CA SER A 245 12.96 5.56 2.84
C SER A 245 12.94 7.01 2.33
N ALA A 246 12.59 7.22 1.06
CA ALA A 246 12.56 8.54 0.44
C ALA A 246 11.16 9.18 0.46
N LEU A 247 10.14 8.43 0.88
CA LEU A 247 8.78 8.95 0.98
C LEU A 247 8.71 10.01 2.11
N PRO A 248 8.15 11.19 1.83
CA PRO A 248 7.96 12.20 2.86
C PRO A 248 7.05 11.70 4.01
N PRO A 249 7.30 12.13 5.26
CA PRO A 249 6.50 11.69 6.42
C PRO A 249 4.99 11.94 6.28
N HIS A 250 4.57 12.98 5.57
CA HIS A 250 3.16 13.29 5.37
C HIS A 250 2.42 12.28 4.47
N HIS A 251 3.14 11.47 3.70
CA HIS A 251 2.58 10.34 2.96
C HIS A 251 2.56 9.04 3.77
N ILE A 252 3.33 8.96 4.87
CA ILE A 252 3.40 7.82 5.79
C ILE A 252 3.01 8.29 7.19
N PRO A 253 1.75 8.66 7.42
CA PRO A 253 1.30 9.12 8.72
C PRO A 253 1.52 8.04 9.79
N PRO A 254 2.06 8.41 10.97
CA PRO A 254 2.41 7.47 12.02
C PRO A 254 1.19 6.75 12.61
N ALA A 255 0.02 7.40 12.64
CA ALA A 255 -1.22 6.79 13.12
C ALA A 255 -1.97 5.96 12.06
N GLY A 256 -1.31 5.63 10.95
CA GLY A 256 -1.79 4.65 9.98
C GLY A 256 -2.91 5.19 9.07
N TYR A 257 -3.90 4.34 8.79
CA TYR A 257 -4.91 4.62 7.75
C TYR A 257 -5.91 5.72 8.13
N ILE A 258 -6.28 5.82 9.40
CA ILE A 258 -7.27 6.81 9.86
C ILE A 258 -6.71 8.22 9.65
N GLU A 259 -5.51 8.49 10.16
CA GLU A 259 -4.82 9.78 9.95
C GLU A 259 -4.60 10.06 8.45
N TRP A 260 -4.22 9.04 7.68
CA TRP A 260 -4.06 9.17 6.24
C TRP A 260 -5.33 9.66 5.53
N THR A 261 -6.48 9.11 5.92
CA THR A 261 -7.80 9.46 5.37
C THR A 261 -8.23 10.87 5.79
N LEU A 262 -8.00 11.24 7.06
CA LEU A 262 -8.29 12.58 7.57
C LEU A 262 -7.45 13.64 6.84
N ILE A 263 -6.17 13.38 6.60
CA ILE A 263 -5.31 14.29 5.81
C ILE A 263 -5.86 14.43 4.38
N ALA A 264 -6.23 13.34 3.74
CA ALA A 264 -6.78 13.37 2.38
C ALA A 264 -8.07 14.21 2.31
N MET A 265 -8.96 14.06 3.30
CA MET A 265 -10.17 14.87 3.40
C MET A 265 -9.86 16.34 3.66
N ALA A 266 -8.94 16.66 4.56
CA ALA A 266 -8.55 18.03 4.84
C ALA A 266 -8.00 18.73 3.59
N VAL A 267 -7.20 18.03 2.79
CA VAL A 267 -6.70 18.54 1.50
C VAL A 267 -7.85 18.79 0.53
N LYS A 268 -8.80 17.86 0.41
CA LYS A 268 -9.98 18.00 -0.47
C LYS A 268 -10.84 19.20 -0.06
N VAL A 269 -11.18 19.32 1.21
CA VAL A 269 -11.98 20.44 1.75
C VAL A 269 -11.26 21.77 1.53
N ARG A 270 -9.94 21.82 1.74
CA ARG A 270 -9.15 23.04 1.46
C ARG A 270 -9.21 23.43 -0.02
N ALA A 271 -9.08 22.48 -0.94
CA ALA A 271 -9.17 22.74 -2.37
C ALA A 271 -10.57 23.25 -2.77
N GLU A 272 -11.63 22.72 -2.16
CA GLU A 272 -13.01 23.16 -2.38
C GLU A 272 -13.23 24.60 -1.88
N ILE A 273 -12.77 24.92 -0.68
CA ILE A 273 -12.82 26.29 -0.14
C ILE A 273 -12.07 27.27 -1.05
N GLN A 274 -10.89 26.89 -1.54
CA GLN A 274 -10.11 27.70 -2.48
C GLN A 274 -10.86 27.90 -3.82
N SER A 275 -11.50 26.86 -4.34
CA SER A 275 -12.35 26.97 -5.53
C SER A 275 -13.53 27.93 -5.33
N MET A 276 -14.24 27.82 -4.20
CA MET A 276 -15.38 28.70 -3.89
C MET A 276 -14.95 30.17 -3.70
N THR A 277 -13.82 30.41 -3.05
CA THR A 277 -13.28 31.76 -2.86
C THR A 277 -12.84 32.39 -4.18
N ALA A 278 -12.19 31.62 -5.06
CA ALA A 278 -11.87 32.07 -6.42
C ALA A 278 -13.13 32.41 -7.22
N ALA A 279 -14.15 31.55 -7.20
CA ALA A 279 -15.42 31.78 -7.89
C ALA A 279 -16.15 33.04 -7.38
N ARG A 280 -16.12 33.31 -6.07
CA ARG A 280 -16.68 34.55 -5.48
C ARG A 280 -15.92 35.79 -5.93
N SER A 281 -14.59 35.73 -6.02
CA SER A 281 -13.75 36.83 -6.52
C SER A 281 -14.11 37.20 -7.96
N HIS A 282 -14.35 36.21 -8.82
CA HIS A 282 -14.79 36.46 -10.20
C HIS A 282 -16.18 37.10 -10.30
N ARG A 283 -17.15 36.66 -9.50
CA ARG A 283 -18.51 37.26 -9.48
C ARG A 283 -18.50 38.70 -8.98
N SER A 284 -17.70 39.01 -7.97
CA SER A 284 -17.59 40.38 -7.43
C SER A 284 -17.10 41.37 -8.48
N LYS A 285 -16.03 41.03 -9.22
CA LYS A 285 -15.49 41.88 -10.30
C LYS A 285 -16.52 42.14 -11.42
N PHE A 286 -17.34 41.15 -11.76
CA PHE A 286 -18.35 41.29 -12.81
C PHE A 286 -19.50 42.22 -12.38
N ASN A 287 -19.96 42.10 -11.13
CA ASN A 287 -21.03 42.94 -10.59
C ASN A 287 -20.61 44.41 -10.47
N HIS A 288 -19.36 44.70 -10.09
CA HIS A 288 -18.86 46.08 -10.05
C HIS A 288 -18.76 46.73 -11.44
N ARG A 289 -18.43 45.97 -12.49
CA ARG A 289 -18.35 46.51 -13.86
C ARG A 289 -19.73 46.76 -14.47
N ALA A 290 -20.72 45.92 -14.18
CA ALA A 290 -22.10 46.14 -14.62
C ALA A 290 -22.76 47.35 -13.93
N ALA A 291 -22.47 47.60 -12.65
CA ALA A 291 -23.01 48.74 -11.91
C ALA A 291 -22.41 50.10 -12.32
N ALA A 292 -21.15 50.14 -12.79
CA ALA A 292 -20.50 51.37 -13.22
C ALA A 292 -20.93 51.86 -14.63
N GLY A 293 -21.44 50.97 -15.49
CA GLY A 293 -21.83 51.32 -16.87
C GLY A 293 -23.23 51.92 -17.05
N ASN A 294 -24.11 51.86 -16.05
CA ASN A 294 -25.52 52.25 -16.19
C ASN A 294 -25.87 53.68 -15.72
N LYS A 295 -24.88 54.51 -15.36
CA LYS A 295 -25.14 55.91 -14.94
C LYS A 295 -25.26 56.91 -16.10
N HIS A 296 -25.18 56.48 -17.36
CA HIS A 296 -25.19 57.41 -18.51
C HIS A 296 -26.29 57.17 -19.56
N ARG A 297 -27.34 56.41 -19.23
CA ARG A 297 -28.48 56.18 -20.14
C ARG A 297 -29.82 56.30 -19.43
N ARG A 298 -30.06 57.42 -18.74
CA ARG A 298 -31.37 57.76 -18.18
C ARG A 298 -31.70 59.25 -18.39
N THR A 299 -31.67 59.66 -19.64
CA THR A 299 -32.44 60.80 -20.13
C THR A 299 -33.20 60.34 -21.36
N GLN A 300 -34.46 60.77 -21.48
CA GLN A 300 -35.41 60.49 -22.55
C GLN A 300 -36.02 59.08 -22.61
N THR A 301 -37.16 58.91 -21.94
CA THR A 301 -38.46 58.79 -22.63
C THR A 301 -39.56 58.81 -21.57
N GLU A 302 -39.95 60.03 -21.27
CA GLU A 302 -41.18 60.38 -20.57
C GLU A 302 -42.33 60.23 -21.59
N GLY A 303 -43.37 59.45 -21.28
CA GLY A 303 -44.57 59.46 -22.10
C GLY A 303 -45.42 58.19 -22.07
N ARG A 304 -46.39 58.19 -21.16
CA ARG A 304 -47.75 57.65 -21.33
C ARG A 304 -47.95 56.13 -21.37
N ASN A 305 -48.52 55.60 -20.28
CA ASN A 305 -49.86 54.98 -20.21
C ASN A 305 -49.91 54.14 -18.92
N ALA A 306 -50.67 54.59 -17.92
CA ALA A 306 -52.01 54.10 -17.61
C ALA A 306 -51.98 52.66 -17.04
N ILE A 307 -51.99 52.54 -15.71
CA ILE A 307 -53.13 52.01 -14.95
C ILE A 307 -53.51 50.60 -15.39
N ASP A 308 -53.11 49.60 -14.61
CA ASP A 308 -54.05 48.54 -14.25
C ASP A 308 -53.77 48.01 -12.84
N PHE A 309 -54.82 48.00 -12.04
CA PHE A 309 -54.88 47.45 -10.68
C PHE A 309 -55.50 46.05 -10.79
N GLY A 310 -54.69 45.01 -10.59
CA GLY A 310 -55.18 43.63 -10.47
C GLY A 310 -54.26 42.84 -9.55
N ASN A 311 -54.50 42.86 -8.24
CA ASN A 311 -55.34 41.90 -7.51
C ASN A 311 -54.61 40.57 -7.22
N ARG A 312 -54.49 40.28 -5.92
CA ARG A 312 -54.35 38.96 -5.29
C ARG A 312 -53.34 37.97 -5.88
N SER A 313 -52.36 37.60 -5.06
CA SER A 313 -52.32 36.26 -4.45
C SER A 313 -51.31 36.24 -3.32
N GLU A 314 -51.81 36.01 -2.10
CA GLU A 314 -51.03 35.44 -1.01
C GLU A 314 -50.52 34.07 -1.47
N SER A 315 -49.23 33.95 -1.72
CA SER A 315 -48.58 32.66 -1.89
C SER A 315 -47.31 32.65 -1.07
N GLN A 316 -47.49 32.15 0.16
CA GLN A 316 -46.53 31.42 0.97
C GLN A 316 -45.05 31.78 0.79
N GLU A 317 -44.55 32.59 1.73
CA GLU A 317 -43.15 32.49 2.16
C GLU A 317 -42.88 31.06 2.65
N GLN A 318 -42.47 30.17 1.74
CA GLN A 318 -41.74 28.96 2.10
C GLN A 318 -40.38 29.36 2.64
N ARG A 319 -40.37 29.65 3.94
CA ARG A 319 -39.20 29.75 4.78
C ARG A 319 -38.45 28.41 4.70
N TRP A 320 -37.38 28.38 3.90
CA TRP A 320 -36.41 27.30 3.90
C TRP A 320 -35.85 27.12 5.32
N ARG A 321 -36.36 26.15 6.06
CA ARG A 321 -35.68 25.61 7.24
C ARG A 321 -34.79 24.46 6.76
N PRO A 322 -33.50 24.43 7.12
CA PRO A 322 -32.68 23.24 6.92
C PRO A 322 -33.28 22.07 7.73
N PRO A 323 -33.18 20.83 7.22
CA PRO A 323 -33.68 19.66 7.94
C PRO A 323 -32.93 19.52 9.28
N SER A 324 -33.72 19.42 10.36
CA SER A 324 -33.22 19.05 11.70
C SER A 324 -32.67 17.63 11.66
N PRO A 325 -31.47 17.34 12.19
CA PRO A 325 -30.86 16.02 12.13
C PRO A 325 -31.32 15.06 13.25
N PHE A 326 -32.35 15.40 14.03
CA PHE A 326 -32.79 14.54 15.13
C PHE A 326 -34.12 13.86 14.83
N PRO A 327 -34.14 12.52 14.69
CA PRO A 327 -35.39 11.77 14.71
C PRO A 327 -35.97 11.77 16.13
N SER A 328 -37.24 12.15 16.20
CA SER A 328 -38.11 12.02 17.36
C SER A 328 -38.19 10.55 17.80
N GLN A 329 -37.73 10.34 19.04
CA GLN A 329 -38.20 9.39 20.04
C GLN A 329 -39.36 8.48 19.60
N MET A 330 -39.07 7.18 19.49
CA MET A 330 -40.04 6.15 19.84
C MET A 330 -39.66 5.58 21.20
N ASP A 331 -40.53 5.82 22.18
CA ASP A 331 -40.65 5.04 23.40
C ASP A 331 -41.09 3.62 23.05
N VAL A 332 -40.29 2.60 23.35
CA VAL A 332 -40.76 1.26 23.78
C VAL A 332 -39.65 0.57 24.60
N ALA A 333 -39.95 0.44 25.89
CA ALA A 333 -39.66 -0.66 26.82
C ALA A 333 -38.24 -1.29 26.92
N ASP A 334 -37.62 -1.00 28.07
CA ASP A 334 -37.32 -2.00 29.11
C ASP A 334 -36.37 -3.15 28.76
N ALA A 335 -35.09 -2.95 29.08
CA ALA A 335 -34.20 -4.01 29.58
C ALA A 335 -32.99 -3.36 30.28
N ASP A 336 -32.92 -3.55 31.59
CA ASP A 336 -31.78 -3.26 32.44
C ASP A 336 -30.48 -3.85 31.88
N ASP A 337 -29.47 -3.01 31.67
CA ASP A 337 -28.07 -3.46 31.73
C ASP A 337 -27.19 -2.31 32.25
N GLN A 338 -26.92 -2.34 33.56
CA GLN A 338 -26.03 -1.40 34.23
C GLN A 338 -24.57 -1.72 33.87
N VAL A 339 -23.98 -0.93 32.97
CA VAL A 339 -22.53 -0.88 32.81
C VAL A 339 -21.98 0.30 33.61
N VAL A 340 -21.36 -0.04 34.74
CA VAL A 340 -20.59 0.87 35.59
C VAL A 340 -19.35 1.35 34.85
N TYR A 341 -19.30 2.62 34.46
CA TYR A 341 -18.07 3.25 34.00
C TYR A 341 -17.26 3.77 35.19
N LEU A 342 -16.03 3.27 35.33
CA LEU A 342 -15.06 3.78 36.28
C LEU A 342 -14.62 5.19 35.85
N ARG A 343 -14.98 6.18 36.66
CA ARG A 343 -14.56 7.58 36.56
C ARG A 343 -13.04 7.67 36.72
N ARG A 344 -12.31 7.95 35.63
CA ARG A 344 -10.86 8.25 35.71
C ARG A 344 -10.68 9.73 35.96
N GLU A 345 -10.30 10.05 37.19
CA GLU A 345 -9.97 11.40 37.66
C GLU A 345 -8.85 12.03 36.84
N GLN A 346 -9.01 13.33 36.58
CA GLN A 346 -8.01 14.20 35.96
C GLN A 346 -6.83 14.42 36.91
N GLY A 347 -5.65 13.96 36.52
CA GLY A 347 -4.38 14.32 37.15
C GLY A 347 -3.72 15.48 36.40
N LYS A 348 -3.80 16.69 36.96
CA LYS A 348 -2.94 17.83 36.64
C LYS A 348 -1.48 17.46 36.90
N GLY A 349 -0.59 17.69 35.93
CA GLY A 349 0.85 17.46 36.06
C GLY A 349 1.62 18.71 35.65
N THR A 350 2.24 19.32 36.66
CA THR A 350 2.92 20.61 36.72
C THR A 350 4.25 20.64 35.96
N LEU A 351 4.50 21.76 35.27
CA LEU A 351 5.81 22.19 34.76
C LEU A 351 6.77 22.49 35.93
N ILE A 352 7.90 21.78 36.02
CA ILE A 352 9.07 22.25 36.77
C ILE A 352 10.36 21.88 36.01
N SER A 353 11.13 22.93 35.73
CA SER A 353 12.53 23.08 35.29
C SER A 353 13.04 22.38 34.04
#